data_AF-A0A0N8FXH9-F1
#
_entry.id   AF-A0A0N8FXH9-F1
#
_cell.length_a   1.000
_cell.length_b   1.000
_cell.length_c   1.000
_cell.angle_alpha   90.00
_cell.angle_beta   90.00
_cell.angle_gamma   90.00
#
_symmetry.space_group_name_H-M   'P 1'
#
loop_
_entity.id
_entity.type
_entity.pdbx_description
1 polymer ?
#
loop_
_entity_poly.entity_id
_entity_poly.type
_entity_poly.pdbx_seq_one_letter_code
_entity_poly.pdbx_strand_id
1 'polypeptide(L)'
;MSRRDKMREESDCVEAILLSYINTKSYQSMYLFFEGKDDFKYYCPRVFNIFHMEEYEKYDCNGKENVIKIHDLIKKKTSDDHKIVKMFFVDKDFDDNSLLDDDIYVTPTYSIENLYFTDYAIKNMIKGEMGLSSHSKEDEADFHVAFNYLRKCRYEIINNIIYGNAYYSLQIKKAYILGVDKPNLVPIKKYDAIKNILSVEDVKDKVKNCIEITEDEIKMECSRLKSEPVKLLRGKYLLEKMPKYINKIVEESNKGIKCADHMFSKKRHMCLNTSESTLISDLSNYAETPTCLINYIQERCSVI
;
A
#
# COMPACT_ATOMS: atom_id res chain seq x y z
N MET A 1 14.93 -26.42 -10.95
CA MET A 1 14.79 -25.83 -9.60
C MET A 1 15.94 -26.30 -8.74
N SER A 2 16.64 -25.36 -8.09
CA SER A 2 17.73 -25.67 -7.15
C SER A 2 17.17 -26.21 -5.82
N ARG A 3 17.98 -26.97 -5.08
CA ARG A 3 17.66 -27.40 -3.71
C ARG A 3 17.39 -26.21 -2.78
N ARG A 4 18.03 -25.06 -3.04
CA ARG A 4 17.75 -23.78 -2.35
C ARG A 4 16.38 -23.20 -2.68
N ASP A 5 15.91 -23.34 -3.91
CA ASP A 5 14.60 -22.84 -4.32
C ASP A 5 13.50 -23.68 -3.67
N LYS A 6 13.68 -25.01 -3.63
CA LYS A 6 12.79 -25.93 -2.92
C LYS A 6 12.74 -25.66 -1.41
N MET A 7 13.89 -25.39 -0.78
CA MET A 7 13.92 -25.07 0.67
C MET A 7 13.29 -23.70 0.98
N ARG A 8 13.31 -22.74 0.03
CA ARG A 8 12.59 -21.46 0.16
C ARG A 8 11.09 -21.65 0.00
N GLU A 9 10.65 -22.41 -1.00
CA GLU A 9 9.24 -22.77 -1.17
C GLU A 9 8.68 -23.56 0.03
N GLU A 10 9.48 -24.46 0.62
CA GLU A 10 9.11 -25.20 1.82
C GLU A 10 9.09 -24.32 3.09
N SER A 11 9.95 -23.30 3.21
CA SER A 11 9.91 -22.33 4.33
C SER A 11 8.75 -21.35 4.23
N ASP A 12 8.30 -21.06 3.00
CA ASP A 12 7.19 -20.17 2.67
C ASP A 12 5.82 -20.84 2.80
N CYS A 13 5.80 -22.13 3.11
CA CYS A 13 4.60 -22.92 3.34
C CYS A 13 3.96 -22.50 4.67
N VAL A 14 2.63 -22.30 4.70
CA VAL A 14 1.87 -21.87 5.89
C VAL A 14 2.13 -22.80 7.09
N GLU A 15 2.30 -24.09 6.82
CA GLU A 15 2.63 -25.11 7.80
C GLU A 15 4.02 -24.89 8.44
N ALA A 16 5.01 -24.40 7.68
CA ALA A 16 6.33 -24.06 8.20
C ALA A 16 6.29 -22.81 9.10
N ILE A 17 5.51 -21.79 8.70
CA ILE A 17 5.25 -20.61 9.53
C ILE A 17 4.60 -21.01 10.86
N LEU A 18 3.59 -21.89 10.82
CA LEU A 18 2.93 -22.40 12.02
C LEU A 18 3.90 -23.13 12.95
N LEU A 19 4.75 -24.00 12.40
CA LEU A 19 5.76 -24.74 13.18
C LEU A 19 6.77 -23.77 13.82
N SER A 20 7.23 -22.76 13.08
CA SER A 20 8.13 -21.72 13.60
C SER A 20 7.49 -20.98 14.78
N TYR A 21 6.24 -20.55 14.64
CA TYR A 21 5.48 -19.91 15.71
C TYR A 21 5.36 -20.84 16.94
N ILE A 22 4.96 -22.10 16.75
CA ILE A 22 4.79 -23.06 17.86
C ILE A 22 6.11 -23.30 18.61
N ASN A 23 7.25 -23.32 17.92
CA ASN A 23 8.55 -23.54 18.53
C ASN A 23 9.08 -22.31 19.29
N THR A 24 8.71 -21.11 18.85
CA THR A 24 9.24 -19.85 19.39
C THR A 24 8.37 -19.24 20.49
N LYS A 25 7.07 -19.60 20.54
CA LYS A 25 6.07 -18.95 21.43
C LYS A 25 6.33 -19.07 22.92
N SER A 26 7.31 -19.88 23.33
CA SER A 26 7.72 -20.01 24.74
C SER A 26 8.70 -18.93 25.21
N TYR A 27 9.34 -18.22 24.28
CA TYR A 27 10.36 -17.20 24.60
C TYR A 27 10.23 -15.91 23.78
N GLN A 28 9.29 -15.83 22.82
CA GLN A 28 8.94 -14.61 22.09
C GLN A 28 7.52 -14.18 22.44
N SER A 29 7.33 -12.88 22.64
CA SER A 29 6.06 -12.29 23.09
C SER A 29 5.28 -11.59 21.98
N MET A 30 5.87 -11.37 20.79
CA MET A 30 5.23 -10.65 19.70
C MET A 30 5.48 -11.28 18.33
N TYR A 31 4.41 -11.45 17.56
CA TYR A 31 4.42 -12.02 16.23
C TYR A 31 3.64 -11.16 15.24
N LEU A 32 4.28 -10.83 14.13
CA LEU A 32 3.71 -10.01 13.05
C LEU A 32 3.58 -10.86 11.78
N PHE A 33 2.37 -10.97 11.25
CA PHE A 33 2.06 -11.72 10.03
C PHE A 33 1.65 -10.76 8.92
N PHE A 34 2.45 -10.71 7.86
CA PHE A 34 2.29 -9.80 6.74
C PHE A 34 1.96 -10.54 5.45
N GLU A 35 1.31 -9.87 4.49
CA GLU A 35 1.09 -10.46 3.16
C GLU A 35 2.41 -10.58 2.39
N GLY A 36 3.28 -9.59 2.50
CA GLY A 36 4.55 -9.58 1.80
C GLY A 36 5.64 -8.74 2.48
N LYS A 37 6.85 -8.89 1.95
CA LYS A 37 8.07 -8.27 2.51
C LYS A 37 8.04 -6.74 2.66
N ASP A 38 7.24 -6.05 1.86
CA ASP A 38 7.19 -4.58 1.86
C ASP A 38 6.33 -4.04 3.01
N ASP A 39 5.41 -4.85 3.53
CA ASP A 39 4.53 -4.49 4.66
C ASP A 39 5.34 -4.19 5.92
N PHE A 40 6.43 -4.92 6.14
CA PHE A 40 7.37 -4.68 7.22
C PHE A 40 7.83 -3.22 7.27
N LYS A 41 8.12 -2.62 6.10
CA LYS A 41 8.61 -1.23 5.99
C LYS A 41 7.55 -0.22 6.41
N TYR A 42 6.26 -0.56 6.28
CA TYR A 42 5.15 0.30 6.68
C TYR A 42 4.75 0.05 8.15
N TYR A 43 4.45 -1.19 8.53
CA TYR A 43 3.89 -1.49 9.85
C TYR A 43 4.92 -1.44 10.97
N CYS A 44 6.14 -1.96 10.77
CA CYS A 44 7.11 -2.09 11.87
C CYS A 44 7.48 -0.75 12.53
N PRO A 45 7.77 0.34 11.79
CA PRO A 45 8.01 1.65 12.42
C PRO A 45 6.80 2.16 13.22
N ARG A 46 5.58 1.84 12.79
CA ARG A 46 4.33 2.29 13.43
C ARG A 46 4.07 1.52 14.72
N VAL A 47 4.24 0.19 14.69
CA VAL A 47 4.16 -0.65 15.89
C VAL A 47 5.22 -0.22 16.91
N PHE A 48 6.46 0.00 16.47
CA PHE A 48 7.54 0.48 17.34
C PHE A 48 7.21 1.83 17.99
N ASN A 49 6.71 2.80 17.21
CA ASN A 49 6.38 4.13 17.75
C ASN A 49 5.21 4.10 18.75
N ILE A 50 4.30 3.14 18.64
CA ILE A 50 3.13 3.04 19.53
C ILE A 50 3.45 2.24 20.80
N PHE A 51 4.22 1.17 20.69
CA PHE A 51 4.40 0.19 21.78
C PHE A 51 5.85 -0.05 22.19
N HIS A 52 6.82 0.71 21.66
CA HIS A 52 8.25 0.57 21.99
C HIS A 52 8.76 -0.86 21.89
N MET A 53 8.47 -1.50 20.75
CA MET A 53 8.78 -2.90 20.49
C MET A 53 10.29 -3.20 20.62
N GLU A 54 10.67 -4.09 21.54
CA GLU A 54 12.07 -4.49 21.76
C GLU A 54 12.44 -5.78 21.03
N GLU A 55 11.57 -6.80 21.06
CA GLU A 55 11.77 -8.09 20.39
C GLU A 55 10.48 -8.55 19.71
N TYR A 56 10.60 -9.10 18.50
CA TYR A 56 9.47 -9.61 17.71
C TYR A 56 9.95 -10.60 16.66
N GLU A 57 9.05 -11.50 16.28
CA GLU A 57 9.20 -12.34 15.09
C GLU A 57 8.25 -11.87 14.00
N LYS A 58 8.72 -11.86 12.76
CA LYS A 58 7.89 -11.46 11.61
C LYS A 58 7.87 -12.54 10.54
N TYR A 59 6.69 -12.76 9.97
CA TYR A 59 6.45 -13.75 8.93
C TYR A 59 5.87 -13.09 7.68
N ASP A 60 6.50 -13.34 6.53
CA ASP A 60 5.96 -12.96 5.22
C ASP A 60 5.14 -14.15 4.71
N CYS A 61 3.81 -14.02 4.65
CA CYS A 61 2.91 -15.13 4.35
C CYS A 61 2.72 -15.36 2.84
N ASN A 62 3.29 -14.51 1.99
CA ASN A 62 3.18 -14.59 0.53
C ASN A 62 1.72 -14.53 0.02
N GLY A 63 0.95 -13.60 0.60
CA GLY A 63 -0.39 -13.24 0.17
C GLY A 63 -1.44 -13.33 1.26
N LYS A 64 -2.49 -12.53 1.09
CA LYS A 64 -3.67 -12.45 1.96
C LYS A 64 -4.27 -13.79 2.38
N GLU A 65 -4.49 -14.71 1.44
CA GLU A 65 -5.09 -16.02 1.73
C GLU A 65 -4.27 -16.82 2.75
N ASN A 66 -2.94 -16.70 2.70
CA ASN A 66 -2.06 -17.38 3.63
C ASN A 66 -2.03 -16.70 5.01
N VAL A 67 -2.16 -15.38 5.08
CA VAL A 67 -2.33 -14.64 6.37
C VAL A 67 -3.61 -15.12 7.07
N ILE A 68 -4.71 -15.22 6.32
CA ILE A 68 -6.00 -15.70 6.85
C ILE A 68 -5.87 -17.17 7.27
N LYS A 69 -5.24 -18.02 6.45
CA LYS A 69 -5.03 -19.44 6.75
C LYS A 69 -4.17 -19.64 8.00
N ILE A 70 -3.09 -18.87 8.19
CA ILE A 70 -2.24 -18.99 9.37
C ILE A 70 -2.96 -18.52 10.64
N HIS A 71 -3.72 -17.42 10.55
CA HIS A 71 -4.58 -16.95 11.64
C HIS A 71 -5.53 -18.07 12.12
N ASP A 72 -6.26 -18.67 11.19
CA ASP A 72 -7.19 -19.77 11.46
C ASP A 72 -6.51 -20.98 12.11
N LEU A 73 -5.32 -21.35 11.62
CA LEU A 73 -4.57 -22.48 12.14
C LEU A 73 -4.07 -22.21 13.56
N ILE A 74 -3.56 -21.01 13.85
CA ILE A 74 -3.12 -20.62 15.19
C ILE A 74 -4.31 -20.64 16.15
N LYS A 75 -5.44 -20.04 15.76
CA LYS A 75 -6.67 -19.99 16.56
C LYS A 75 -7.25 -21.37 16.86
N LYS A 76 -7.18 -22.31 15.91
CA LYS A 76 -7.70 -23.69 16.06
C LYS A 76 -6.74 -24.64 16.79
N LYS A 77 -5.43 -24.48 16.61
CA LYS A 77 -4.42 -25.48 17.05
C LYS A 77 -3.61 -25.06 18.27
N THR A 78 -3.73 -23.83 18.73
CA THR A 78 -3.02 -23.36 19.91
C THR A 78 -3.97 -22.84 20.96
N SER A 79 -3.65 -23.06 22.23
CA SER A 79 -4.34 -22.39 23.34
C SER A 79 -4.05 -20.90 23.27
N ASP A 80 -5.06 -20.08 23.57
CA ASP A 80 -4.85 -18.65 23.69
C ASP A 80 -3.94 -18.37 24.90
N ASP A 81 -2.76 -17.83 24.62
CA ASP A 81 -1.86 -17.32 25.63
C ASP A 81 -1.94 -15.80 25.58
N HIS A 82 -2.58 -15.23 26.60
CA HIS A 82 -2.78 -13.78 26.71
C HIS A 82 -1.46 -13.01 26.80
N LYS A 83 -0.32 -13.67 27.06
CA LYS A 83 1.00 -13.03 27.11
C LYS A 83 1.65 -12.86 25.73
N ILE A 84 1.03 -13.37 24.66
CA ILE A 84 1.59 -13.37 23.32
C ILE A 84 0.74 -12.49 22.41
N VAL A 85 1.35 -11.39 21.95
CA VAL A 85 0.76 -10.48 20.99
C VAL A 85 0.92 -11.06 19.58
N LYS A 86 -0.22 -11.17 18.88
CA LYS A 86 -0.30 -11.65 17.51
C LYS A 86 -1.00 -10.58 16.68
N MET A 87 -0.36 -10.13 15.62
CA MET A 87 -0.94 -9.16 14.71
C MET A 87 -0.91 -9.68 13.28
N PHE A 88 -2.06 -9.62 12.61
CA PHE A 88 -2.26 -10.09 11.25
C PHE A 88 -2.72 -8.90 10.40
N PHE A 89 -2.02 -8.64 9.30
CA PHE A 89 -2.28 -7.49 8.45
C PHE A 89 -2.60 -7.93 7.03
N VAL A 90 -3.70 -7.42 6.49
CA VAL A 90 -4.10 -7.65 5.10
C VAL A 90 -4.52 -6.35 4.41
N ASP A 91 -4.27 -6.28 3.12
CA ASP A 91 -4.79 -5.26 2.23
C ASP A 91 -6.28 -5.52 1.95
N LYS A 92 -7.04 -4.43 1.85
CA LYS A 92 -8.46 -4.48 1.53
C LYS A 92 -8.71 -5.06 0.14
N ASP A 93 -7.86 -4.69 -0.81
CA ASP A 93 -7.99 -4.99 -2.24
C ASP A 93 -9.40 -4.63 -2.77
N PHE A 94 -9.86 -5.29 -3.84
CA PHE A 94 -11.25 -5.27 -4.29
C PHE A 94 -12.07 -6.46 -3.78
N ASP A 95 -11.55 -7.19 -2.78
CA ASP A 95 -12.22 -8.34 -2.20
C ASP A 95 -13.31 -7.94 -1.20
N ASP A 96 -14.21 -8.88 -0.90
CA ASP A 96 -15.10 -8.77 0.25
C ASP A 96 -14.37 -9.25 1.51
N ASN A 97 -14.32 -8.37 2.52
CA ASN A 97 -13.62 -8.60 3.78
C ASN A 97 -14.59 -8.69 4.97
N SER A 98 -15.90 -8.68 4.72
CA SER A 98 -16.95 -8.61 5.76
C SER A 98 -17.00 -9.84 6.68
N LEU A 99 -16.44 -10.96 6.25
CA LEU A 99 -16.40 -12.22 7.00
C LEU A 99 -15.04 -12.48 7.66
N LEU A 100 -14.08 -11.54 7.57
CA LEU A 100 -12.80 -11.68 8.25
C LEU A 100 -12.98 -11.49 9.75
N ASP A 101 -12.14 -12.20 10.51
CA ASP A 101 -12.08 -12.09 11.96
C ASP A 101 -11.57 -10.71 12.38
N ASP A 102 -12.14 -10.13 13.44
CA ASP A 102 -11.73 -8.83 13.99
C ASP A 102 -10.27 -8.84 14.51
N ASP A 103 -9.69 -10.04 14.70
CA ASP A 103 -8.27 -10.24 14.98
C ASP A 103 -7.34 -9.86 13.81
N ILE A 104 -7.87 -9.75 12.59
CA ILE A 104 -7.13 -9.42 11.37
C ILE A 104 -7.35 -7.96 11.00
N TYR A 105 -6.28 -7.17 10.98
CA TYR A 105 -6.32 -5.80 10.50
C TYR A 105 -6.46 -5.77 8.97
N VAL A 106 -7.48 -5.04 8.49
CA VAL A 106 -7.68 -4.73 7.08
C VAL A 106 -7.39 -3.26 6.82
N THR A 107 -6.60 -2.94 5.80
CA THR A 107 -6.31 -1.54 5.45
C THR A 107 -7.60 -0.73 5.22
N PRO A 108 -7.68 0.55 5.65
CA PRO A 108 -8.84 1.39 5.38
C PRO A 108 -8.91 1.85 3.92
N THR A 109 -7.78 1.78 3.22
CA THR A 109 -7.59 2.01 1.79
C THR A 109 -7.49 0.70 1.03
N TYR A 110 -7.41 0.74 -0.30
CA TYR A 110 -7.18 -0.42 -1.15
C TYR A 110 -5.97 -1.25 -0.66
N SER A 111 -4.84 -0.59 -0.41
CA SER A 111 -3.64 -1.20 0.16
C SER A 111 -2.79 -0.18 0.91
N ILE A 112 -1.67 -0.61 1.49
CA ILE A 112 -0.71 0.30 2.15
C ILE A 112 -0.13 1.36 1.20
N GLU A 113 0.05 1.07 -0.10
CA GLU A 113 0.65 2.04 -1.04
C GLU A 113 -0.18 3.34 -1.13
N ASN A 114 -1.50 3.26 -0.94
CA ASN A 114 -2.38 4.42 -0.95
C ASN A 114 -2.03 5.42 0.17
N LEU A 115 -1.54 4.93 1.31
CA LEU A 115 -1.23 5.72 2.51
C LEU A 115 0.02 6.60 2.32
N TYR A 116 0.83 6.35 1.29
CA TYR A 116 1.99 7.15 0.92
C TYR A 116 1.62 8.39 0.08
N PHE A 117 0.41 8.44 -0.46
CA PHE A 117 0.01 9.46 -1.43
C PHE A 117 -1.23 10.24 -1.02
N THR A 118 -1.63 10.19 0.25
CA THR A 118 -2.67 11.07 0.79
C THR A 118 -2.17 12.51 0.82
N ASP A 119 -3.09 13.47 0.97
CA ASP A 119 -2.70 14.87 1.16
C ASP A 119 -1.84 15.03 2.41
N TYR A 120 -2.11 14.26 3.47
CA TYR A 120 -1.29 14.24 4.67
C TYR A 120 0.14 13.79 4.36
N ALA A 121 0.30 12.66 3.69
CA ALA A 121 1.61 12.09 3.39
C ALA A 121 2.46 13.01 2.49
N ILE A 122 1.87 13.56 1.42
CA ILE A 122 2.58 14.48 0.52
C ILE A 122 3.01 15.75 1.27
N LYS A 123 2.15 16.32 2.13
CA LYS A 123 2.50 17.52 2.90
C LYS A 123 3.67 17.27 3.84
N ASN A 124 3.68 16.14 4.54
CA ASN A 124 4.75 15.81 5.48
C ASN A 124 6.07 15.52 4.77
N MET A 125 6.04 14.79 3.66
CA MET A 125 7.21 14.57 2.81
C MET A 125 7.83 15.89 2.37
N ILE A 126 7.03 16.82 1.84
CA ILE A 126 7.52 18.14 1.39
C ILE A 126 8.18 18.90 2.55
N LYS A 127 7.52 18.95 3.72
CA LYS A 127 8.04 19.67 4.88
C LYS A 127 9.36 19.09 5.37
N GLY A 128 9.44 17.75 5.49
CA GLY A 128 10.63 17.06 5.96
C GLY A 128 11.80 17.16 4.99
N GLU A 129 11.55 16.88 3.70
CA GLU A 129 12.61 16.76 2.70
C GLU A 129 13.11 18.10 2.15
N MET A 130 12.26 19.15 2.12
CA MET A 130 12.66 20.48 1.63
C MET A 130 13.15 21.42 2.76
N GLY A 131 13.17 20.97 4.01
CA GLY A 131 13.65 21.75 5.16
C GLY A 131 12.83 23.04 5.40
N LEU A 132 11.51 22.98 5.22
CA LEU A 132 10.64 24.16 5.28
C LEU A 132 10.27 24.50 6.72
N SER A 133 10.28 25.79 7.08
CA SER A 133 9.86 26.27 8.40
C SER A 133 8.61 27.14 8.34
N SER A 134 7.70 26.95 9.30
CA SER A 134 6.39 27.62 9.34
C SER A 134 6.41 29.13 9.59
N HIS A 135 7.54 29.70 10.02
CA HIS A 135 7.67 31.13 10.28
C HIS A 135 8.15 31.93 9.04
N SER A 136 8.54 31.25 7.95
CA SER A 136 9.06 31.87 6.73
C SER A 136 7.97 31.93 5.65
N LYS A 137 7.60 33.15 5.24
CA LYS A 137 6.64 33.37 4.14
C LYS A 137 7.12 32.77 2.81
N GLU A 138 8.42 32.79 2.57
CA GLU A 138 9.03 32.15 1.39
C GLU A 138 8.89 30.63 1.44
N ASP A 139 9.03 30.03 2.62
CA ASP A 139 8.89 28.59 2.82
C ASP A 139 7.45 28.14 2.67
N GLU A 140 6.49 28.96 3.14
CA GLU A 140 5.07 28.75 2.90
C GLU A 140 4.71 28.80 1.40
N ALA A 141 5.25 29.79 0.68
CA ALA A 141 5.06 29.89 -0.77
C ALA A 141 5.62 28.66 -1.50
N ASP A 142 6.87 28.26 -1.19
CA ASP A 142 7.52 27.10 -1.81
C ASP A 142 6.82 25.78 -1.46
N PHE A 143 6.32 25.65 -0.23
CA PHE A 143 5.47 24.53 0.18
C PHE A 143 4.25 24.41 -0.73
N HIS A 144 3.53 25.51 -0.95
CA HIS A 144 2.34 25.50 -1.79
C HIS A 144 2.66 25.18 -3.25
N VAL A 145 3.78 25.67 -3.76
CA VAL A 145 4.25 25.34 -5.12
C VAL A 145 4.52 23.84 -5.26
N ALA A 146 5.29 23.24 -4.35
CA ALA A 146 5.58 21.80 -4.38
C ALA A 146 4.32 20.95 -4.16
N PHE A 147 3.48 21.32 -3.18
CA PHE A 147 2.28 20.57 -2.83
C PHE A 147 1.26 20.59 -3.97
N ASN A 148 1.00 21.76 -4.56
CA ASN A 148 0.06 21.87 -5.66
C ASN A 148 0.55 21.13 -6.91
N TYR A 149 1.86 21.14 -7.18
CA TYR A 149 2.45 20.36 -8.27
C TYR A 149 2.23 18.86 -8.08
N LEU A 150 2.64 18.29 -6.94
CA LEU A 150 2.51 16.86 -6.69
C LEU A 150 1.04 16.43 -6.62
N ARG A 151 0.18 17.25 -6.02
CA ARG A 151 -1.26 17.01 -6.00
C ARG A 151 -1.84 16.98 -7.40
N LYS A 152 -1.47 17.94 -8.27
CA LYS A 152 -1.91 17.98 -9.67
C LYS A 152 -1.47 16.71 -10.42
N CYS A 153 -0.19 16.34 -10.34
CA CYS A 153 0.32 15.15 -11.01
C CYS A 153 -0.33 13.85 -10.50
N ARG A 154 -0.60 13.74 -9.20
CA ARG A 154 -1.37 12.62 -8.62
C ARG A 154 -2.77 12.53 -9.24
N TYR A 155 -3.47 13.65 -9.40
CA TYR A 155 -4.81 13.64 -10.03
C TYR A 155 -4.77 13.40 -11.54
N GLU A 156 -3.71 13.82 -12.24
CA GLU A 156 -3.48 13.45 -13.65
C GLU A 156 -3.33 11.92 -13.79
N ILE A 157 -2.51 11.28 -12.94
CA ILE A 157 -2.38 9.82 -12.88
C ILE A 157 -3.75 9.17 -12.65
N ILE A 158 -4.47 9.62 -11.61
CA ILE A 158 -5.79 9.10 -11.24
C ILE A 158 -6.77 9.18 -12.41
N ASN A 159 -6.84 10.33 -13.08
CA ASN A 159 -7.77 10.55 -14.19
C ASN A 159 -7.44 9.66 -15.39
N ASN A 160 -6.15 9.39 -15.65
CA ASN A 160 -5.72 8.53 -16.74
C ASN A 160 -6.07 7.05 -16.51
N ILE A 161 -6.19 6.61 -15.26
CA ILE A 161 -6.40 5.18 -14.92
C ILE A 161 -7.82 4.85 -14.47
N ILE A 162 -8.68 5.85 -14.26
CA ILE A 162 -9.97 5.67 -13.59
C ILE A 162 -10.85 4.63 -14.28
N TYR A 163 -10.89 4.67 -15.62
CA TYR A 163 -11.67 3.73 -16.42
C TYR A 163 -11.10 2.31 -16.32
N GLY A 164 -9.81 2.15 -16.64
CA GLY A 164 -9.15 0.84 -16.58
C GLY A 164 -9.19 0.22 -15.17
N ASN A 165 -9.05 1.02 -14.11
CA ASN A 165 -9.16 0.53 -12.73
C ASN A 165 -10.61 0.20 -12.34
N ALA A 166 -11.61 0.90 -12.88
CA ALA A 166 -13.02 0.52 -12.71
C ALA A 166 -13.31 -0.84 -13.35
N TYR A 167 -12.82 -1.07 -14.57
CA TYR A 167 -12.89 -2.38 -15.23
C TYR A 167 -12.19 -3.47 -14.39
N TYR A 168 -10.96 -3.21 -13.94
CA TYR A 168 -10.19 -4.13 -13.09
C TYR A 168 -10.96 -4.50 -11.80
N SER A 169 -11.51 -3.50 -11.11
CA SER A 169 -12.31 -3.68 -9.89
C SER A 169 -13.55 -4.55 -10.14
N LEU A 170 -14.29 -4.27 -11.22
CA LEU A 170 -15.50 -5.01 -11.57
C LEU A 170 -15.20 -6.46 -11.93
N GLN A 171 -14.10 -6.74 -12.64
CA GLN A 171 -13.67 -8.12 -12.94
C GLN A 171 -13.46 -8.93 -11.65
N ILE A 172 -12.83 -8.33 -10.62
CA ILE A 172 -12.60 -9.01 -9.34
C ILE A 172 -13.91 -9.20 -8.58
N LYS A 173 -14.71 -8.15 -8.44
CA LYS A 173 -15.97 -8.20 -7.68
C LYS A 173 -16.98 -9.17 -8.28
N LYS A 174 -17.13 -9.16 -9.60
CA LYS A 174 -18.05 -10.08 -10.28
C LYS A 174 -17.57 -11.52 -10.19
N ALA A 175 -16.26 -11.77 -10.28
CA ALA A 175 -15.72 -13.12 -10.11
C ALA A 175 -16.11 -13.70 -8.74
N TYR A 176 -15.96 -12.87 -7.69
CA TYR A 176 -16.38 -13.23 -6.34
C TYR A 176 -17.89 -13.52 -6.24
N ILE A 177 -18.74 -12.61 -6.73
CA ILE A 177 -20.20 -12.77 -6.69
C ILE A 177 -20.67 -14.03 -7.43
N LEU A 178 -20.04 -14.34 -8.57
CA LEU A 178 -20.38 -15.52 -9.37
C LEU A 178 -19.73 -16.81 -8.86
N GLY A 179 -18.82 -16.74 -7.89
CA GLY A 179 -18.07 -17.89 -7.39
C GLY A 179 -17.16 -18.53 -8.45
N VAL A 180 -16.61 -17.72 -9.36
CA VAL A 180 -15.73 -18.18 -10.44
C VAL A 180 -14.30 -17.71 -10.23
N ASP A 181 -13.35 -18.38 -10.90
CA ASP A 181 -11.94 -17.99 -10.86
C ASP A 181 -11.73 -16.55 -11.34
N LYS A 182 -10.83 -15.83 -10.65
CA LYS A 182 -10.48 -14.45 -11.02
C LYS A 182 -9.87 -14.43 -12.43
N PRO A 183 -10.33 -13.53 -13.33
CA PRO A 183 -9.73 -13.35 -14.64
C PRO A 183 -8.23 -13.03 -14.55
N ASN A 184 -7.46 -13.37 -15.59
CA ASN A 184 -6.03 -13.08 -15.59
C ASN A 184 -5.78 -11.60 -15.93
N LEU A 185 -5.78 -10.76 -14.90
CA LEU A 185 -5.59 -9.30 -15.00
C LEU A 185 -4.11 -8.86 -15.03
N VAL A 186 -3.15 -9.79 -15.06
CA VAL A 186 -1.71 -9.48 -15.15
C VAL A 186 -1.39 -8.51 -16.29
N PRO A 187 -1.96 -8.64 -17.51
CA PRO A 187 -1.65 -7.77 -18.64
C PRO A 187 -2.00 -6.30 -18.42
N ILE A 188 -2.88 -5.99 -17.46
CA ILE A 188 -3.35 -4.64 -17.15
C ILE A 188 -2.94 -4.18 -15.73
N LYS A 189 -2.06 -4.93 -15.06
CA LYS A 189 -1.66 -4.68 -13.67
C LYS A 189 -0.68 -3.51 -13.50
N LYS A 190 -0.03 -3.08 -14.58
CA LYS A 190 0.94 -1.97 -14.61
C LYS A 190 0.30 -0.67 -15.11
N TYR A 191 0.78 0.48 -14.64
CA TYR A 191 0.26 1.80 -15.00
C TYR A 191 0.27 2.02 -16.51
N ASP A 192 1.37 1.67 -17.19
CA ASP A 192 1.50 1.94 -18.62
C ASP A 192 0.53 1.11 -19.48
N ALA A 193 0.00 0.00 -18.94
CA ALA A 193 -1.05 -0.77 -19.57
C ALA A 193 -2.45 -0.23 -19.22
N ILE A 194 -2.73 -0.02 -17.93
CA ILE A 194 -4.08 0.36 -17.46
C ILE A 194 -4.52 1.73 -17.97
N LYS A 195 -3.58 2.68 -18.15
CA LYS A 195 -3.86 4.05 -18.60
C LYS A 195 -4.40 4.13 -20.04
N ASN A 196 -4.17 3.08 -20.83
CA ASN A 196 -4.58 3.00 -22.23
C ASN A 196 -5.92 2.27 -22.40
N ILE A 197 -6.64 1.99 -21.31
CA ILE A 197 -7.94 1.32 -21.36
C ILE A 197 -8.99 2.42 -21.18
N LEU A 198 -9.68 2.74 -22.27
CA LEU A 198 -10.67 3.82 -22.38
C LEU A 198 -12.05 3.29 -22.78
N SER A 199 -12.15 2.07 -23.31
CA SER A 199 -13.40 1.34 -23.53
C SER A 199 -13.27 -0.16 -23.19
N VAL A 200 -14.38 -0.90 -23.18
CA VAL A 200 -14.36 -2.37 -22.98
C VAL A 200 -13.60 -3.09 -24.10
N GLU A 201 -13.59 -2.53 -25.31
CA GLU A 201 -12.89 -3.09 -26.47
C GLU A 201 -11.38 -3.16 -26.24
N ASP A 202 -10.81 -2.20 -25.51
CA ASP A 202 -9.36 -2.13 -25.25
C ASP A 202 -8.80 -3.31 -24.44
N VAL A 203 -9.68 -4.10 -23.81
CA VAL A 203 -9.34 -5.22 -22.92
C VAL A 203 -9.71 -6.60 -23.46
N LYS A 204 -10.60 -6.69 -24.46
CA LYS A 204 -11.12 -7.96 -25.02
C LYS A 204 -10.01 -8.92 -25.45
N ASP A 205 -8.95 -8.41 -26.09
CA ASP A 205 -7.84 -9.25 -26.59
C ASP A 205 -6.67 -9.37 -25.60
N LYS A 206 -6.67 -8.57 -24.52
CA LYS A 206 -5.55 -8.52 -23.56
C LYS A 206 -5.77 -9.44 -22.37
N VAL A 207 -7.00 -9.57 -21.90
CA VAL A 207 -7.34 -10.28 -20.66
C VAL A 207 -8.11 -11.55 -21.02
N LYS A 208 -7.60 -12.70 -20.57
CA LYS A 208 -8.26 -14.00 -20.78
C LYS A 208 -9.34 -14.23 -19.72
N ASN A 209 -10.41 -14.92 -20.10
CA ASN A 209 -11.55 -15.27 -19.24
C ASN A 209 -12.21 -14.03 -18.60
N CYS A 210 -12.36 -12.95 -19.38
CA CYS A 210 -13.06 -11.76 -18.92
C CYS A 210 -14.53 -12.09 -18.62
N ILE A 211 -15.03 -11.54 -17.51
CA ILE A 211 -16.46 -11.50 -17.23
C ILE A 211 -17.06 -10.35 -18.03
N GLU A 212 -18.25 -10.55 -18.59
CA GLU A 212 -18.96 -9.50 -19.31
C GLU A 212 -19.30 -8.33 -18.38
N ILE A 213 -18.93 -7.13 -18.81
CA ILE A 213 -19.15 -5.88 -18.10
C ILE A 213 -19.71 -4.88 -19.09
N THR A 214 -20.81 -4.24 -18.71
CA THR A 214 -21.44 -3.18 -19.49
C THR A 214 -20.82 -1.81 -19.22
N GLU A 215 -20.94 -0.90 -20.18
CA GLU A 215 -20.47 0.49 -20.01
C GLU A 215 -21.14 1.20 -18.82
N ASP A 216 -22.40 0.91 -18.52
CA ASP A 216 -23.10 1.55 -17.41
C ASP A 216 -22.58 1.08 -16.05
N GLU A 217 -22.22 -0.20 -15.91
CA GLU A 217 -21.53 -0.71 -14.72
C GLU A 217 -20.18 -0.02 -14.52
N ILE A 218 -19.42 0.20 -15.60
CA ILE A 218 -18.14 0.91 -15.54
C ILE A 218 -18.33 2.37 -15.13
N LYS A 219 -19.34 3.06 -15.65
CA LYS A 219 -19.64 4.45 -15.25
C LYS A 219 -20.02 4.55 -13.78
N MET A 220 -20.83 3.60 -13.28
CA MET A 220 -21.18 3.53 -11.87
C MET A 220 -19.95 3.28 -10.99
N GLU A 221 -19.10 2.34 -11.37
CA GLU A 221 -17.87 2.04 -10.62
C GLU A 221 -16.86 3.19 -10.69
N CYS A 222 -16.72 3.86 -11.84
CA CYS A 222 -15.93 5.08 -11.97
C CYS A 222 -16.42 6.16 -11.00
N SER A 223 -17.74 6.34 -10.88
CA SER A 223 -18.33 7.32 -9.96
C SER A 223 -18.02 6.96 -8.50
N ARG A 224 -18.11 5.68 -8.14
CA ARG A 224 -17.71 5.18 -6.82
C ARG A 224 -16.23 5.42 -6.54
N LEU A 225 -15.35 5.09 -7.48
CA LEU A 225 -13.90 5.26 -7.32
C LEU A 225 -13.50 6.73 -7.24
N LYS A 226 -14.20 7.64 -7.94
CA LYS A 226 -13.96 9.08 -7.92
C LYS A 226 -14.33 9.77 -6.59
N SER A 227 -15.10 9.13 -5.72
CA SER A 227 -15.45 9.72 -4.41
C SER A 227 -14.22 9.87 -3.51
N GLU A 228 -13.37 8.84 -3.46
CA GLU A 228 -12.11 8.85 -2.71
C GLU A 228 -11.00 8.13 -3.50
N PRO A 229 -10.54 8.68 -4.63
CA PRO A 229 -9.72 7.95 -5.59
C PRO A 229 -8.35 7.55 -5.03
N VAL A 230 -7.77 8.39 -4.17
CA VAL A 230 -6.49 8.08 -3.50
C VAL A 230 -6.63 6.86 -2.59
N LYS A 231 -7.82 6.60 -2.03
CA LYS A 231 -8.07 5.48 -1.12
C LYS A 231 -8.60 4.24 -1.84
N LEU A 232 -9.43 4.41 -2.87
CA LEU A 232 -10.20 3.33 -3.49
C LEU A 232 -9.54 2.73 -4.73
N LEU A 233 -8.66 3.47 -5.42
CA LEU A 233 -7.93 2.94 -6.56
C LEU A 233 -6.77 2.06 -6.08
N ARG A 234 -6.35 1.13 -6.94
CA ARG A 234 -5.18 0.31 -6.67
C ARG A 234 -3.92 1.17 -6.51
N GLY A 235 -3.35 1.19 -5.31
CA GLY A 235 -2.26 2.11 -4.92
C GLY A 235 -0.96 1.93 -5.72
N LYS A 236 -0.67 0.71 -6.21
CA LYS A 236 0.57 0.45 -6.96
C LYS A 236 0.70 1.29 -8.24
N TYR A 237 -0.40 1.74 -8.84
CA TYR A 237 -0.32 2.66 -9.99
C TYR A 237 0.29 4.01 -9.61
N LEU A 238 0.00 4.51 -8.40
CA LEU A 238 0.64 5.69 -7.85
C LEU A 238 2.11 5.40 -7.49
N LEU A 239 2.37 4.24 -6.88
CA LEU A 239 3.73 3.80 -6.53
C LEU A 239 4.66 3.77 -7.77
N GLU A 240 4.14 3.32 -8.91
CA GLU A 240 4.88 3.20 -10.17
C GLU A 240 5.20 4.56 -10.81
N LYS A 241 4.36 5.59 -10.64
CA LYS A 241 4.49 6.87 -11.37
C LYS A 241 4.83 8.09 -10.54
N MET A 242 4.44 8.14 -9.27
CA MET A 242 4.78 9.26 -8.39
C MET A 242 6.29 9.50 -8.21
N PRO A 243 7.19 8.47 -8.18
CA PRO A 243 8.63 8.71 -8.09
C PRO A 243 9.16 9.71 -9.12
N LYS A 244 8.66 9.65 -10.36
CA LYS A 244 9.05 10.59 -11.44
C LYS A 244 8.78 12.04 -11.05
N TYR A 245 7.60 12.32 -10.49
CA TYR A 245 7.18 13.67 -10.14
C TYR A 245 7.85 14.16 -8.85
N ILE A 246 8.12 13.25 -7.91
CA ILE A 246 8.91 13.55 -6.70
C ILE A 246 10.33 13.92 -7.08
N ASN A 247 11.00 13.13 -7.92
CA ASN A 247 12.36 13.42 -8.38
C ASN A 247 12.41 14.72 -9.19
N LYS A 248 11.32 15.10 -9.88
CA LYS A 248 11.22 16.41 -10.52
C LYS A 248 11.26 17.56 -9.50
N ILE A 249 10.54 17.44 -8.38
CA ILE A 249 10.65 18.41 -7.28
C ILE A 249 12.09 18.46 -6.75
N VAL A 250 12.73 17.31 -6.56
CA VAL A 250 14.12 17.22 -6.09
C VAL A 250 15.06 17.98 -7.04
N GLU A 251 14.94 17.75 -8.36
CA GLU A 251 15.72 18.47 -9.37
C GLU A 251 15.50 19.99 -9.28
N GLU A 252 14.24 20.44 -9.28
CA GLU A 252 13.90 21.86 -9.23
C GLU A 252 14.36 22.53 -7.94
N SER A 253 14.29 21.81 -6.82
CA SER A 253 14.72 22.25 -5.49
C SER A 253 16.23 22.54 -5.44
N ASN A 254 17.00 21.90 -6.33
CA ASN A 254 18.45 21.95 -6.36
C ASN A 254 19.01 22.89 -7.43
N LYS A 255 18.17 23.41 -8.34
CA LYS A 255 18.56 24.42 -9.32
C LYS A 255 19.01 25.71 -8.63
N GLY A 256 19.95 26.41 -9.27
CA GLY A 256 20.35 27.74 -8.83
C GLY A 256 19.32 28.80 -9.25
N ILE A 257 19.20 29.87 -8.48
CA ILE A 257 18.24 30.98 -8.70
C ILE A 257 18.44 31.64 -10.09
N LYS A 258 19.63 31.54 -10.68
CA LYS A 258 19.95 32.10 -12.01
C LYS A 258 19.46 31.24 -13.19
N CYS A 259 18.91 30.05 -12.94
CA CYS A 259 18.30 29.25 -13.98
C CYS A 259 16.95 29.87 -14.38
N ALA A 260 16.73 30.08 -15.68
CA ALA A 260 15.40 30.37 -16.19
C ALA A 260 14.44 29.24 -15.78
N ASP A 261 13.19 29.60 -15.44
CA ASP A 261 12.15 28.69 -14.95
C ASP A 261 12.44 28.00 -13.60
N HIS A 262 13.06 28.72 -12.64
CA HIS A 262 13.22 28.22 -11.27
C HIS A 262 11.87 28.14 -10.54
N MET A 263 11.52 26.95 -10.03
CA MET A 263 10.23 26.69 -9.39
C MET A 263 10.09 27.30 -7.98
N PHE A 264 11.21 27.52 -7.28
CA PHE A 264 11.22 27.90 -5.86
C PHE A 264 11.86 29.26 -5.63
N SER A 265 11.61 29.85 -4.45
CA SER A 265 12.20 31.13 -4.05
C SER A 265 13.72 31.07 -3.86
N LYS A 266 14.25 29.89 -3.50
CA LYS A 266 15.66 29.63 -3.26
C LYS A 266 15.99 28.14 -3.43
N LYS A 267 17.29 27.83 -3.44
CA LYS A 267 17.76 26.45 -3.40
C LYS A 267 17.37 25.80 -2.07
N ARG A 268 16.67 24.67 -2.14
CA ARG A 268 16.10 23.94 -0.99
C ARG A 268 16.93 22.72 -0.58
N HIS A 269 17.89 22.30 -1.41
CA HIS A 269 18.82 21.20 -1.09
C HIS A 269 18.14 19.87 -0.73
N MET A 270 17.03 19.54 -1.40
CA MET A 270 16.35 18.26 -1.19
C MET A 270 17.25 17.10 -1.68
N CYS A 271 17.44 16.07 -0.86
CA CYS A 271 18.33 14.94 -1.16
C CYS A 271 17.60 13.60 -1.36
N LEU A 272 16.27 13.60 -1.41
CA LEU A 272 15.47 12.42 -1.67
C LEU A 272 15.76 11.86 -3.07
N ASN A 273 16.08 10.57 -3.16
CA ASN A 273 16.21 9.88 -4.44
C ASN A 273 15.35 8.61 -4.38
N THR A 274 14.14 8.70 -4.92
CA THR A 274 13.15 7.63 -4.79
C THR A 274 12.82 6.97 -6.11
N SER A 275 12.47 5.69 -6.05
CA SER A 275 12.14 4.82 -7.18
C SER A 275 10.99 3.88 -6.83
N GLU A 276 10.41 3.19 -7.82
CA GLU A 276 9.35 2.20 -7.57
C GLU A 276 9.78 1.14 -6.53
N SER A 277 11.07 0.75 -6.50
CA SER A 277 11.58 -0.30 -5.59
C SER A 277 11.94 0.20 -4.19
N THR A 278 12.23 1.49 -4.03
CA THR A 278 12.70 2.07 -2.76
C THR A 278 11.67 2.95 -2.07
N LEU A 279 10.65 3.44 -2.79
CA LEU A 279 9.70 4.46 -2.29
C LEU A 279 9.04 4.12 -0.96
N ILE A 280 8.62 2.87 -0.78
CA ILE A 280 8.00 2.43 0.49
C ILE A 280 8.97 2.67 1.66
N SER A 281 10.26 2.38 1.48
CA SER A 281 11.27 2.64 2.50
C SER A 281 11.58 4.13 2.63
N ASP A 282 11.82 4.81 1.50
CA ASP A 282 12.24 6.21 1.48
C ASP A 282 11.20 7.14 2.11
N LEU A 283 9.92 6.81 1.95
CA LEU A 283 8.79 7.63 2.38
C LEU A 283 8.05 7.08 3.60
N SER A 284 8.53 6.00 4.23
CA SER A 284 7.79 5.33 5.33
C SER A 284 7.44 6.27 6.48
N ASN A 285 8.38 7.17 6.83
CA ASN A 285 8.23 8.15 7.90
C ASN A 285 7.15 9.20 7.60
N TYR A 286 6.77 9.39 6.34
CA TYR A 286 5.78 10.39 5.92
C TYR A 286 4.41 9.79 5.63
N ALA A 287 4.33 8.48 5.37
CA ALA A 287 3.06 7.83 5.07
C ALA A 287 2.06 7.97 6.23
N GLU A 288 0.78 8.08 5.88
CA GLU A 288 -0.29 8.25 6.85
C GLU A 288 -0.40 7.00 7.74
N THR A 289 -0.62 7.20 9.04
CA THR A 289 -0.96 6.13 10.00
C THR A 289 -2.43 6.29 10.35
N PRO A 290 -3.33 5.47 9.78
CA PRO A 290 -4.76 5.59 10.04
C PRO A 290 -5.09 5.34 11.52
N THR A 291 -6.10 6.02 12.05
CA THR A 291 -6.56 5.82 13.43
C THR A 291 -6.98 4.38 13.70
N CYS A 292 -7.59 3.68 12.73
CA CYS A 292 -7.94 2.28 12.89
C CYS A 292 -6.72 1.37 13.09
N LEU A 293 -5.56 1.69 12.49
CA LEU A 293 -4.31 0.97 12.73
C LEU A 293 -3.78 1.23 14.13
N ILE A 294 -3.85 2.49 14.58
CA ILE A 294 -3.43 2.87 15.94
C ILE A 294 -4.25 2.08 16.97
N ASN A 295 -5.57 2.10 16.82
CA ASN A 295 -6.49 1.38 17.71
C ASN A 295 -6.22 -0.12 17.67
N TYR A 296 -6.06 -0.72 16.48
CA TYR A 296 -5.72 -2.14 16.35
C TYR A 296 -4.44 -2.50 17.10
N ILE A 297 -3.37 -1.73 16.92
CA ILE A 297 -2.09 -1.99 17.61
C ILE A 297 -2.26 -1.86 19.13
N GLN A 298 -2.97 -0.83 19.60
CA GLN A 298 -3.21 -0.61 21.03
C GLN A 298 -4.04 -1.74 21.65
N GLU A 299 -5.13 -2.16 20.99
CA GLU A 299 -5.97 -3.28 21.43
C GLU A 299 -5.17 -4.58 21.51
N ARG A 300 -4.39 -4.90 20.48
CA ARG A 300 -3.57 -6.12 20.44
C ARG A 300 -2.45 -6.12 21.46
N CYS A 301 -1.92 -4.96 21.82
CA CYS A 301 -0.88 -4.83 22.83
C CYS A 301 -1.42 -4.69 24.26
N SER A 302 -2.69 -4.34 24.46
CA SER A 302 -3.32 -4.22 25.78
C SER A 302 -3.45 -5.55 26.56
N VAL A 303 -3.12 -6.66 25.90
CA VAL A 303 -3.21 -8.02 26.44
C VAL A 303 -1.98 -8.37 27.30
N ILE A 304 -0.89 -7.60 27.19
CA ILE A 304 0.31 -7.68 28.05
C ILE A 304 0.19 -6.67 29.20
#